data_AF-T0ZII0-F1
#
_entry.id   AF-T0ZII0-F1
#
_cell.length_a   1.000
_cell.length_b   1.000
_cell.length_c   1.000
_cell.angle_alpha   90.00
_cell.angle_beta   90.00
_cell.angle_gamma   90.00
#
_symmetry.space_group_name_H-M   'P 1'
#
loop_
_entity.id
_entity.type
_entity.pdbx_description
1 polymer ?
#
loop_
_entity_poly.entity_id
_entity_poly.type
_entity_poly.pdbx_seq_one_letter_code
_entity_poly.pdbx_strand_id
1 'polypeptide(L)'
;MKSTHLPVFTIAVASLLVTGHAALAAGLRLKVTGTGYLRGRGVSVMLYNDTYSPVFFDQKNAGMQIILHGHRIATNGSVRLLPTPQQWDRIPRLDSHHVEPARGRIAARLSYPAFHFKYQV
;
A
#
# COMPACT_ATOMS: atom_id res chain seq x y z
N MET A 1 -68.65 -11.63 -5.04
CA MET A 1 -67.20 -11.74 -5.36
C MET A 1 -66.52 -10.48 -4.83
N LYS A 2 -65.71 -10.58 -3.76
CA LYS A 2 -64.97 -9.44 -3.20
C LYS A 2 -63.67 -9.27 -3.99
N SER A 3 -63.52 -8.14 -4.69
CA SER A 3 -62.29 -7.75 -5.38
C SER A 3 -61.31 -7.15 -4.36
N THR A 4 -60.20 -7.83 -4.12
CA THR A 4 -59.11 -7.37 -3.24
C THR A 4 -58.09 -6.61 -4.08
N HIS A 5 -58.11 -5.28 -4.05
CA HIS A 5 -57.06 -4.46 -4.66
C HIS A 5 -55.91 -4.31 -3.66
N LEU A 6 -54.76 -4.92 -3.95
CA LEU A 6 -53.53 -4.59 -3.22
C LEU A 6 -53.14 -3.14 -3.51
N PRO A 7 -52.73 -2.34 -2.51
CA PRO A 7 -52.33 -0.96 -2.74
C PRO A 7 -51.01 -0.92 -3.51
N VAL A 8 -51.04 -0.27 -4.68
CA VAL A 8 -49.91 0.01 -5.58
C VAL A 8 -48.75 0.72 -4.86
N PHE A 9 -49.01 1.32 -3.69
CA PHE A 9 -48.02 2.02 -2.87
C PHE A 9 -46.92 1.12 -2.27
N THR A 10 -47.15 -0.19 -2.10
CA THR A 10 -46.14 -1.09 -1.50
C THR A 10 -45.03 -1.47 -2.49
N ILE A 11 -45.26 -1.34 -3.81
CA ILE A 11 -44.30 -1.75 -4.83
C ILE A 11 -43.22 -0.68 -5.06
N ALA A 12 -43.55 0.61 -4.89
CA ALA A 12 -42.62 1.71 -5.15
C ALA A 12 -41.46 1.81 -4.13
N VAL A 13 -41.69 1.45 -2.87
CA VAL A 13 -40.65 1.48 -1.82
C VAL A 13 -39.65 0.33 -1.99
N ALA A 14 -40.08 -0.82 -2.50
CA ALA A 14 -39.21 -1.96 -2.77
C ALA A 14 -38.26 -1.71 -3.95
N SER A 15 -38.69 -0.97 -4.98
CA SER A 15 -37.85 -0.66 -6.15
C SER A 15 -36.73 0.36 -5.87
N LEU A 16 -36.88 1.20 -4.85
CA LEU A 16 -35.84 2.16 -4.45
C LEU A 16 -34.74 1.53 -3.58
N LEU A 17 -35.00 0.37 -2.96
CA LEU A 17 -33.99 -0.36 -2.18
C LEU A 17 -33.09 -1.27 -3.04
N VAL A 18 -33.55 -1.71 -4.21
CA VAL A 18 -32.80 -2.64 -5.07
C VAL A 18 -31.77 -1.93 -5.97
N THR A 19 -31.99 -0.65 -6.32
CA THR A 19 -31.12 0.11 -7.23
C THR A 19 -29.84 0.68 -6.58
N GLY A 20 -29.70 0.61 -5.25
CA GLY A 20 -28.55 1.17 -4.52
C GLY A 20 -27.30 0.29 -4.41
N HIS A 21 -27.36 -0.99 -4.83
CA HIS A 21 -26.28 -1.95 -4.54
C HIS A 21 -25.07 -1.90 -5.49
N ALA A 22 -25.16 -1.20 -6.63
CA ALA A 22 -24.09 -1.18 -7.63
C ALA A 22 -22.89 -0.27 -7.26
N ALA A 23 -22.99 0.54 -6.21
CA ALA A 23 -21.94 1.51 -5.84
C ALA A 23 -20.89 0.99 -4.83
N LEU A 24 -21.04 -0.23 -4.29
CA LEU A 24 -20.24 -0.68 -3.13
C LEU A 24 -18.89 -1.33 -3.48
N ALA A 25 -18.57 -1.53 -4.76
CA ALA A 25 -17.30 -2.11 -5.19
C ALA A 25 -16.38 -1.10 -5.89
N ALA A 26 -16.18 0.09 -5.31
CA ALA A 26 -15.06 0.93 -5.70
C ALA A 26 -13.75 0.25 -5.23
N GLY A 27 -13.09 -0.49 -6.14
CA GLY A 27 -11.81 -1.13 -5.86
C GLY A 27 -10.75 -0.14 -5.35
N LEU A 28 -9.80 -0.63 -4.56
CA LEU A 28 -8.72 0.19 -4.03
C LEU A 28 -7.92 0.82 -5.17
N ARG A 29 -7.98 2.15 -5.30
CA ARG A 29 -7.16 2.92 -6.24
C ARG A 29 -6.05 3.62 -5.47
N LEU A 30 -4.81 3.30 -5.82
CA LEU A 30 -3.63 3.97 -5.30
C LEU A 30 -3.15 5.04 -6.29
N LYS A 31 -2.75 6.19 -5.77
CA LYS A 31 -2.13 7.27 -6.53
C LYS A 31 -0.81 7.64 -5.87
N VAL A 32 0.21 7.91 -6.68
CA VAL A 32 1.48 8.43 -6.20
C VAL A 32 1.28 9.86 -5.71
N THR A 33 1.78 10.17 -4.52
CA THR A 33 1.76 11.51 -3.94
C THR A 33 3.00 12.31 -4.34
N GLY A 34 2.92 13.64 -4.24
CA GLY A 34 4.08 14.52 -4.50
C GLY A 34 5.25 14.29 -3.52
N THR A 35 4.96 13.73 -2.34
CA THR A 35 5.93 13.34 -1.31
C THR A 35 6.46 11.91 -1.47
N GLY A 36 6.10 11.21 -2.55
CA GLY A 36 6.72 9.93 -2.91
C GLY A 36 6.20 8.70 -2.17
N TYR A 37 4.90 8.59 -1.93
CA TYR A 37 4.27 7.35 -1.46
C TYR A 37 2.98 7.08 -2.22
N LEU A 38 2.47 5.84 -2.18
CA LEU A 38 1.18 5.49 -2.75
C LEU A 38 0.06 5.76 -1.75
N ARG A 39 -0.98 6.48 -2.16
CA ARG A 39 -2.14 6.81 -1.32
C ARG A 39 -3.44 6.32 -1.95
N GLY A 40 -4.26 5.66 -1.14
CA GLY A 40 -5.64 5.31 -1.44
C GLY A 40 -6.60 5.79 -0.35
N ARG A 41 -7.86 5.37 -0.43
CA ARG A 41 -8.86 5.67 0.60
C ARG A 41 -8.50 4.93 1.89
N GLY A 42 -8.05 5.67 2.90
CA GLY A 42 -7.68 5.13 4.21
C GLY A 42 -6.34 4.40 4.27
N VAL A 43 -5.60 4.25 3.16
CA VAL A 43 -4.34 3.49 3.12
C VAL A 43 -3.21 4.31 2.51
N SER A 44 -2.01 4.20 3.08
CA SER A 44 -0.76 4.69 2.51
C SER A 44 0.27 3.56 2.45
N VAL A 45 0.97 3.42 1.33
CA VAL A 45 2.06 2.47 1.14
C VAL A 45 3.34 3.26 0.85
N MET A 46 4.31 3.08 1.73
CA MET A 46 5.61 3.75 1.72
C MET A 46 6.69 2.76 1.33
N LEU A 47 7.67 3.20 0.55
CA LEU A 47 8.79 2.40 0.05
C LEU A 47 10.08 3.15 0.36
N TYR A 48 10.88 2.67 1.32
CA TYR A 48 12.11 3.35 1.78
C TYR A 48 11.91 4.81 2.23
N ASN A 49 10.77 5.12 2.85
CA ASN A 49 10.59 6.40 3.55
C ASN A 49 11.34 6.47 4.89
N ASP A 50 11.73 5.32 5.44
CA ASP A 50 12.64 5.19 6.58
C ASP A 50 13.93 4.49 6.12
N THR A 51 15.04 4.79 6.79
CA THR A 51 16.32 4.08 6.62
C THR A 51 16.66 3.28 7.87
N TYR A 52 17.48 2.24 7.70
CA TYR A 52 18.03 1.48 8.82
C TYR A 52 18.80 2.38 9.79
N SER A 53 18.72 2.06 11.07
CA SER A 53 19.58 2.63 12.10
C SER A 53 21.06 2.34 11.82
N PRO A 54 21.97 3.27 12.15
CA PRO A 54 23.40 3.04 12.04
C PRO A 54 23.92 1.96 13.00
N VAL A 55 23.13 1.59 14.01
CA VAL A 55 23.50 0.58 15.02
C VAL A 55 22.68 -0.71 14.87
N PHE A 56 21.39 -0.62 14.50
CA PHE A 56 20.49 -1.77 14.43
C PHE A 56 20.12 -2.11 12.98
N PHE A 57 20.78 -3.13 12.42
CA PHE A 57 20.65 -3.52 11.01
C PHE A 57 19.49 -4.49 10.73
N ASP A 58 18.77 -4.90 11.77
CA ASP A 58 17.63 -5.82 11.72
C ASP A 58 16.28 -5.10 11.72
N GLN A 59 16.27 -3.77 11.72
CA GLN A 59 15.05 -2.98 11.67
C GLN A 59 14.16 -3.39 10.50
N LYS A 60 12.92 -3.77 10.81
CA LYS A 60 11.95 -4.30 9.84
C LYS A 60 10.97 -3.25 9.32
N ASN A 61 11.37 -1.98 9.26
CA ASN A 61 10.53 -0.88 8.78
C ASN A 61 11.16 -0.02 7.66
N ALA A 62 12.38 -0.32 7.24
CA ALA A 62 13.03 0.45 6.18
C ALA A 62 12.47 0.12 4.78
N GLY A 63 12.20 -1.14 4.46
CA GLY A 63 11.86 -1.55 3.10
C GLY A 63 10.51 -1.03 2.64
N MET A 64 9.45 -1.44 3.33
CA MET A 64 8.08 -1.04 3.02
C MET A 64 7.26 -0.86 4.30
N GLN A 65 6.33 0.08 4.30
CA GLN A 65 5.36 0.25 5.37
C GLN A 65 3.96 0.48 4.79
N ILE A 66 2.95 -0.12 5.44
CA ILE A 66 1.54 0.09 5.12
C ILE A 66 0.86 0.71 6.33
N ILE A 67 0.30 1.89 6.13
CA ILE A 67 -0.49 2.63 7.11
C ILE A 67 -1.96 2.55 6.72
N LEU A 68 -2.80 1.97 7.58
CA LEU A 68 -4.25 1.89 7.42
C LEU A 68 -4.90 2.75 8.52
N HIS A 69 -5.68 3.76 8.12
CA HIS A 69 -6.38 4.69 9.01
C HIS A 69 -5.48 5.32 10.09
N GLY A 70 -4.23 5.66 9.71
CA GLY A 70 -3.26 6.25 10.63
C GLY A 70 -2.46 5.23 11.45
N HIS A 71 -2.80 3.94 11.38
CA HIS A 71 -2.10 2.87 12.09
C HIS A 71 -1.19 2.10 11.15
N ARG A 72 0.06 1.88 11.55
CA ARG A 72 0.98 1.01 10.81
C ARG A 72 0.58 -0.45 11.02
N ILE A 73 0.12 -1.10 9.96
CA ILE A 73 -0.40 -2.48 10.01
C ILE A 73 0.57 -3.51 9.44
N ALA A 74 1.51 -3.09 8.59
CA ALA A 74 2.51 -3.97 8.03
C ALA A 74 3.81 -3.20 7.80
N THR A 75 4.93 -3.89 8.02
CA THR A 75 6.27 -3.39 7.72
C THR A 75 7.13 -4.51 7.15
N ASN A 76 8.18 -4.13 6.44
CA ASN A 76 9.20 -5.07 5.99
C ASN A 76 10.60 -4.44 6.02
N GLY A 77 11.61 -5.30 6.01
CA GLY A 77 13.00 -4.92 5.74
C GLY A 77 13.31 -4.88 4.24
N SER A 78 14.58 -4.69 3.92
CA SER A 78 15.12 -4.69 2.57
C SER A 78 15.58 -6.09 2.12
N VAL A 79 15.98 -6.20 0.85
CA VAL A 79 16.61 -7.41 0.30
C VAL A 79 17.93 -7.69 0.99
N ARG A 80 18.15 -8.96 1.34
CA ARG A 80 19.31 -9.44 2.08
C ARG A 80 20.09 -10.44 1.23
N LEU A 81 21.41 -10.43 1.36
CA LEU A 81 22.29 -11.32 0.60
C LEU A 81 22.37 -12.73 1.20
N LEU A 82 22.11 -12.87 2.50
CA LEU A 82 22.10 -14.16 3.18
C LEU A 82 20.67 -14.74 3.23
N PRO A 83 20.50 -16.06 3.00
CA PRO A 83 19.19 -16.72 3.04
C PRO A 83 18.44 -16.56 4.38
N THR A 84 19.18 -16.52 5.49
CA THR A 84 18.64 -16.27 6.83
C THR A 84 19.39 -15.08 7.43
N PRO A 85 18.87 -13.86 7.25
CA PRO A 85 19.55 -12.65 7.70
C PRO A 85 19.62 -12.56 9.22
N GLN A 86 20.80 -12.29 9.75
CA GLN A 86 21.09 -12.07 11.17
C GLN A 86 21.04 -10.59 11.54
N GLN A 87 21.09 -10.32 12.85
CA GLN A 87 20.89 -8.98 13.42
C GLN A 87 21.91 -7.94 12.94
N TRP A 88 23.14 -8.39 12.63
CA TRP A 88 24.29 -7.55 12.30
C TRP A 88 24.73 -7.71 10.84
N ASP A 89 23.99 -8.48 10.06
CA ASP A 89 24.30 -8.67 8.66
C ASP A 89 24.22 -7.34 7.91
N ARG A 90 25.05 -7.21 6.87
CA ARG A 90 25.12 -6.00 6.06
C ARG A 90 23.73 -5.65 5.52
N ILE A 91 23.41 -4.37 5.62
CA ILE A 91 22.23 -3.74 5.02
C ILE A 91 22.58 -3.15 3.65
N PRO A 92 21.61 -3.01 2.74
CA PRO A 92 21.81 -2.25 1.54
C PRO A 92 21.85 -0.75 1.86
N ARG A 93 22.64 -0.01 1.08
CA ARG A 93 22.59 1.45 1.05
C ARG A 93 21.47 1.89 0.12
N LEU A 94 20.60 2.80 0.59
CA LEU A 94 19.65 3.49 -0.27
C LEU A 94 20.39 4.54 -1.10
N ASP A 95 20.41 4.39 -2.43
CA ASP A 95 21.11 5.31 -3.33
C ASP A 95 20.19 6.42 -3.84
N SER A 96 18.93 6.11 -4.15
CA SER A 96 17.96 7.11 -4.61
C SER A 96 16.52 6.62 -4.48
N HIS A 97 15.60 7.55 -4.22
CA HIS A 97 14.16 7.32 -4.30
C HIS A 97 13.58 8.05 -5.54
N HIS A 98 12.78 7.36 -6.35
CA HIS A 98 12.24 7.84 -7.62
C HIS A 98 10.72 7.78 -7.64
N VAL A 99 10.09 8.86 -8.09
CA VAL A 99 8.64 9.06 -8.04
C VAL A 99 8.16 9.41 -9.45
N GLU A 100 7.24 8.61 -9.99
CA GLU A 100 6.69 8.79 -11.34
C GLU A 100 5.17 8.81 -11.30
N PRO A 101 4.54 9.96 -10.96
CA PRO A 101 3.09 10.04 -10.82
C PRO A 101 2.34 9.72 -12.12
N ALA A 102 2.90 10.12 -13.26
CA ALA A 102 2.33 9.84 -14.58
C ALA A 102 2.24 8.33 -14.88
N ARG A 103 3.12 7.51 -14.30
CA ARG A 103 3.12 6.05 -14.45
C ARG A 103 2.55 5.32 -13.22
N GLY A 104 2.12 6.06 -12.19
CA GLY A 104 1.63 5.48 -10.95
C GLY A 104 2.68 4.68 -10.18
N ARG A 105 3.97 5.02 -10.33
CA ARG A 105 5.10 4.23 -9.81
C ARG A 105 5.92 5.00 -8.78
N ILE A 106 6.37 4.29 -7.75
CA ILE A 106 7.49 4.69 -6.90
C ILE A 106 8.56 3.59 -7.00
N ALA A 107 9.83 3.96 -6.89
CA ALA A 107 10.94 3.01 -6.91
C ALA A 107 12.08 3.48 -6.03
N ALA A 108 12.85 2.52 -5.54
CA ALA A 108 14.08 2.77 -4.81
C ALA A 108 15.24 2.02 -5.46
N ARG A 109 16.37 2.70 -5.65
CA ARG A 109 17.63 2.08 -6.04
C ARG A 109 18.49 1.89 -4.81
N LEU A 110 19.04 0.69 -4.69
CA LEU A 110 19.84 0.28 -3.56
C LEU A 110 21.10 -0.43 -4.04
N SER A 111 22.11 -0.45 -3.17
CA SER A 111 23.36 -1.13 -3.44
C SER A 111 23.99 -1.78 -2.22
N TYR A 112 24.81 -2.77 -2.49
CA TYR A 112 25.81 -3.31 -1.59
C TYR A 112 27.19 -2.99 -2.20
N PRO A 113 27.78 -1.80 -1.91
CA PRO A 113 28.98 -1.33 -2.60
C PRO A 113 30.16 -2.29 -2.53
N ALA A 114 30.37 -2.92 -1.36
CA ALA A 114 31.43 -3.90 -1.14
C ALA A 114 31.31 -5.18 -1.99
N PHE A 115 30.14 -5.43 -2.58
CA PHE A 115 29.86 -6.59 -3.44
C PHE A 115 29.62 -6.18 -4.89
N HIS A 116 29.80 -4.89 -5.23
CA HIS A 116 29.48 -4.35 -6.55
C HIS A 116 28.05 -4.68 -7.03
N PHE A 117 27.12 -4.90 -6.08
CA PHE A 117 25.76 -5.31 -6.37
C PHE A 117 24.80 -4.13 -6.24
N LYS A 118 23.94 -3.95 -7.25
CA LYS A 118 22.92 -2.90 -7.32
C LYS A 118 21.59 -3.49 -7.76
N TYR A 119 20.50 -2.97 -7.21
CA TYR A 119 19.15 -3.41 -7.57
C TYR A 119 18.15 -2.26 -7.44
N GLN A 120 16.97 -2.46 -8.02
CA GLN A 120 15.84 -1.56 -7.91
C GLN A 120 14.62 -2.35 -7.46
N VAL A 121 13.84 -1.76 -6.56
CA VAL A 121 12.51 -2.23 -6.14
C VAL A 121 11.49 -1.19 -6.55
#